data_AF-A0A9D5EAY0-F1
#
_entry.id   AF-A0A9D5EAY0-F1
#
_cell.length_a   1.000
_cell.length_b   1.000
_cell.length_c   1.000
_cell.angle_alpha   90.00
_cell.angle_beta   90.00
_cell.angle_gamma   90.00
#
_symmetry.space_group_name_H-M   'P 1'
#
loop_
_entity.id
_entity.type
_entity.pdbx_description
1 polymer ?
#
loop_
_entity_poly.entity_id
_entity_poly.type
_entity_poly.pdbx_seq_one_letter_code
_entity_poly.pdbx_strand_id
1 'polypeptide(L)'
;MAAGTATSPWATTCACRSHTRGPVCPRSGSSITANRSIVGSILLATPGRRGHAGQTPPTPARRGSLTIGPAPGAPARPGRATPPLPPRALPSAVHTDPAPDRPRTTPPADPPAQHRTLDLPLIRRGKVRDVYRLPDDPATGEPRLLMVASDRVSAFDVVMPTPIPGKGRVLTSMASWWFSFISQRRLAEVHARPLTPADIPAQATRGDPALARWLDGRVTLGLRCDVIPVECVVRGYLEGSGWKEYQATGSVCGVPLPPGLRQCDRLPHPVFTPATKAEHGHDQNITFEHAADLVGFELVSILRDISLAIYSAAAAHALDRGIIIADTKFEFGLPAGDRHKAARVWSHPVLIDEALTPDSSRFWPADAYTPGRPQPSFDKQFLREHLEGLAQRGLWDKTPPGPELPDHIVRGTLERYRQALRLITGLTPPPDAT
;
A
#
# COMPACT_ATOMS: atom_id res chain seq x y z
N MET A 1 53.04 -40.26 36.43
CA MET A 1 54.52 -40.15 36.50
C MET A 1 54.98 -39.28 35.34
N ALA A 2 55.85 -38.30 35.65
CA ALA A 2 56.73 -37.47 34.81
C ALA A 2 56.20 -36.92 33.46
N ALA A 3 55.99 -35.60 33.27
CA ALA A 3 56.94 -34.48 33.27
C ALA A 3 57.92 -34.47 32.08
N GLY A 4 57.88 -33.38 31.31
CA GLY A 4 58.83 -33.01 30.25
C GLY A 4 58.57 -31.58 29.78
N THR A 5 59.39 -30.66 30.27
CA THR A 5 59.37 -29.19 30.16
C THR A 5 60.05 -28.64 28.89
N ALA A 6 59.61 -27.46 28.39
CA ALA A 6 60.49 -26.41 27.81
C ALA A 6 59.66 -25.11 27.53
N THR A 7 59.70 -24.13 28.43
CA THR A 7 60.35 -22.79 28.30
C THR A 7 59.68 -21.76 27.36
N SER A 8 59.04 -20.78 28.00
CA SER A 8 58.91 -19.36 27.58
C SER A 8 60.29 -18.65 27.74
N PRO A 9 60.56 -17.36 27.36
CA PRO A 9 59.77 -16.21 27.88
C PRO A 9 59.85 -14.81 27.18
N TRP A 10 59.08 -13.87 27.76
CA TRP A 10 59.13 -12.38 27.78
C TRP A 10 58.53 -11.50 26.65
N ALA A 11 57.49 -10.78 27.09
CA ALA A 11 57.05 -9.48 26.62
C ALA A 11 57.88 -8.34 27.26
N THR A 12 57.97 -7.17 26.61
CA THR A 12 58.01 -5.88 27.34
C THR A 12 57.53 -4.72 26.46
N THR A 13 56.61 -3.95 27.02
CA THR A 13 56.11 -2.61 26.66
C THR A 13 57.16 -1.52 26.92
N CYS A 14 57.19 -0.43 26.15
CA CYS A 14 57.47 0.90 26.69
C CYS A 14 57.03 2.04 25.76
N ALA A 15 56.47 3.09 26.36
CA ALA A 15 56.00 4.34 25.76
C ALA A 15 57.05 5.45 25.90
N CYS A 16 57.04 6.48 25.03
CA CYS A 16 57.47 7.83 25.42
C CYS A 16 56.99 8.95 24.48
N ARG A 17 57.11 10.20 24.96
CA ARG A 17 56.31 11.40 24.72
C ARG A 17 56.95 12.46 23.79
N SER A 18 56.11 13.12 22.97
CA SER A 18 55.90 14.59 22.84
C SER A 18 56.79 15.59 22.05
N HIS A 19 56.10 16.64 21.52
CA HIS A 19 56.50 18.01 21.05
C HIS A 19 57.36 18.07 19.74
N THR A 20 57.22 18.97 18.74
CA THR A 20 56.67 20.34 18.60
C THR A 20 56.69 20.83 17.12
N ARG A 21 55.93 21.89 16.80
CA ARG A 21 56.07 22.93 15.72
C ARG A 21 55.54 22.65 14.28
N GLY A 22 54.68 23.58 13.82
CA GLY A 22 54.24 23.74 12.42
C GLY A 22 55.26 24.49 11.54
N PRO A 23 54.90 24.84 10.28
CA PRO A 23 54.40 26.20 10.03
C PRO A 23 53.31 26.38 8.93
N VAL A 24 52.50 27.43 9.12
CA VAL A 24 52.08 28.51 8.20
C VAL A 24 51.53 28.24 6.77
N CYS A 25 50.37 28.89 6.55
CA CYS A 25 49.51 29.15 5.39
C CYS A 25 50.22 29.67 4.10
N PRO A 26 49.54 29.72 2.92
CA PRO A 26 48.76 30.92 2.63
C PRO A 26 47.38 30.73 1.98
N ARG A 27 46.62 31.81 2.12
CA ARG A 27 45.27 32.12 1.68
C ARG A 27 45.09 32.03 0.16
N SER A 28 43.88 31.69 -0.27
CA SER A 28 43.19 32.41 -1.34
C SER A 28 41.72 32.58 -0.95
N GLY A 29 41.27 33.83 -0.95
CA GLY A 29 39.89 34.19 -0.69
C GLY A 29 39.07 34.20 -1.96
N SER A 30 37.76 34.04 -1.80
CA SER A 30 36.76 34.72 -2.63
C SER A 30 35.47 34.80 -1.83
N SER A 31 35.06 36.04 -1.60
CA SER A 31 33.77 36.45 -1.06
C SER A 31 32.62 36.00 -1.96
N ILE A 32 31.40 35.84 -1.41
CA ILE A 32 30.23 36.67 -1.75
C ILE A 32 28.99 36.27 -0.91
N THR A 33 28.44 37.31 -0.27
CA THR A 33 27.08 37.55 0.27
C THR A 33 26.44 36.60 1.29
N ALA A 34 26.40 37.11 2.53
CA ALA A 34 25.33 36.88 3.49
C ALA A 34 24.01 37.50 3.00
N ASN A 35 22.88 36.81 3.23
CA ASN A 35 21.58 37.47 3.27
C ASN A 35 20.93 37.22 4.63
N ARG A 36 20.46 38.31 5.24
CA ARG A 36 19.88 38.39 6.58
C ARG A 36 18.40 38.02 6.55
N SER A 37 18.00 37.22 7.53
CA SER A 37 16.87 37.41 8.46
C SER A 37 15.56 37.99 7.92
N ILE A 38 14.47 37.21 8.02
CA ILE A 38 13.17 37.68 8.49
C ILE A 38 12.58 36.62 9.43
N VAL A 39 12.58 36.94 10.73
CA VAL A 39 11.74 36.30 11.76
C VAL A 39 10.59 37.29 12.00
N GLY A 40 9.37 36.91 11.65
CA GLY A 40 8.16 37.70 11.87
C GLY A 40 7.39 37.20 13.08
N SER A 41 7.46 37.97 14.17
CA SER A 41 6.71 37.75 15.41
C SER A 41 5.22 38.04 15.24
N ILE A 42 4.37 37.15 15.76
CA ILE A 42 2.91 37.30 15.87
C ILE A 42 2.62 38.04 17.18
N LEU A 43 1.90 39.17 17.08
CA LEU A 43 1.36 39.91 18.22
C LEU A 43 -0.17 39.80 18.22
N LEU A 44 -0.69 39.30 19.35
CA LEU A 44 -2.10 39.21 19.71
C LEU A 44 -2.69 40.61 19.94
N ALA A 45 -3.88 40.87 19.38
CA ALA A 45 -4.71 42.02 19.75
C ALA A 45 -6.11 41.52 20.16
N THR A 46 -6.53 41.94 21.35
CA THR A 46 -7.84 41.70 21.97
C THR A 46 -8.93 42.64 21.44
N PRO A 47 -10.24 42.30 21.58
CA PRO A 47 -11.32 43.07 20.96
C PRO A 47 -11.96 44.10 21.92
N GLY A 48 -12.27 45.29 21.38
CA GLY A 48 -13.07 46.34 22.03
C GLY A 48 -14.51 46.37 21.50
N ARG A 49 -15.47 46.43 22.43
CA ARG A 49 -16.94 46.49 22.24
C ARG A 49 -17.46 47.91 21.92
N ARG A 50 -18.73 47.92 21.45
CA ARG A 50 -19.76 48.99 21.37
C ARG A 50 -19.84 49.67 19.98
N GLY A 51 -20.99 49.88 19.35
CA GLY A 51 -22.39 49.65 19.69
C GLY A 51 -23.30 50.38 18.68
N HIS A 52 -24.55 49.91 18.59
CA HIS A 52 -25.77 50.55 18.05
C HIS A 52 -26.04 50.75 16.54
N ALA A 53 -27.05 49.97 16.10
CA ALA A 53 -28.37 50.39 15.61
C ALA A 53 -28.53 50.99 14.20
N GLY A 54 -29.38 50.32 13.41
CA GLY A 54 -30.48 50.99 12.71
C GLY A 54 -30.50 50.93 11.18
N GLN A 55 -31.58 50.33 10.68
CA GLN A 55 -32.35 50.72 9.48
C GLN A 55 -31.92 50.14 8.10
N THR A 56 -32.79 49.25 7.59
CA THR A 56 -33.07 49.00 6.16
C THR A 56 -34.10 50.02 5.63
N PRO A 57 -34.45 50.00 4.33
CA PRO A 57 -33.65 50.19 3.11
C PRO A 57 -34.21 51.40 2.30
N PRO A 58 -33.74 51.67 1.06
CA PRO A 58 -34.73 51.58 -0.03
C PRO A 58 -34.17 51.16 -1.41
N THR A 59 -35.05 50.58 -2.24
CA THR A 59 -35.03 50.68 -3.72
C THR A 59 -36.04 51.78 -4.10
N PRO A 60 -35.93 52.50 -5.25
CA PRO A 60 -36.46 51.96 -6.52
C PRO A 60 -35.85 52.52 -7.83
N ALA A 61 -36.33 51.92 -8.94
CA ALA A 61 -36.52 52.45 -10.32
C ALA A 61 -35.28 52.60 -11.25
N ARG A 62 -35.19 51.84 -12.35
CA ARG A 62 -35.89 51.87 -13.67
C ARG A 62 -35.42 52.98 -14.65
N ARG A 63 -34.82 52.53 -15.77
CA ARG A 63 -34.93 52.95 -17.20
C ARG A 63 -33.85 52.16 -17.97
N GLY A 64 -34.01 51.50 -19.11
CA GLY A 64 -35.08 51.46 -20.11
C GLY A 64 -34.53 51.90 -21.48
N SER A 65 -34.27 50.95 -22.41
CA SER A 65 -34.45 51.01 -23.89
C SER A 65 -33.62 49.89 -24.55
N LEU A 66 -34.19 48.82 -25.15
CA LEU A 66 -34.87 48.71 -26.47
C LEU A 66 -33.93 48.65 -27.68
N THR A 67 -33.85 47.46 -28.30
CA THR A 67 -34.08 47.16 -29.74
C THR A 67 -34.04 45.63 -29.93
N ILE A 68 -35.19 44.95 -30.06
CA ILE A 68 -35.86 44.51 -31.32
C ILE A 68 -35.02 43.51 -32.15
N GLY A 69 -35.44 42.25 -32.14
CA GLY A 69 -35.08 41.25 -33.18
C GLY A 69 -36.17 41.15 -34.26
N PRO A 70 -36.08 40.16 -35.17
CA PRO A 70 -37.25 39.62 -35.84
C PRO A 70 -37.56 38.19 -35.38
N ALA A 71 -38.87 37.89 -35.35
CA ALA A 71 -39.48 36.63 -34.93
C ALA A 71 -39.92 35.79 -36.17
N PRO A 72 -40.79 34.76 -36.06
CA PRO A 72 -40.46 33.38 -36.44
C PRO A 72 -41.23 32.86 -37.68
N GLY A 73 -40.72 31.80 -38.31
CA GLY A 73 -41.38 31.06 -39.39
C GLY A 73 -41.63 29.60 -39.00
N ALA A 74 -42.84 29.11 -39.27
CA ALA A 74 -43.47 27.89 -38.74
C ALA A 74 -43.14 26.58 -39.50
N PRO A 75 -43.98 25.52 -39.41
CA PRO A 75 -43.74 24.26 -38.70
C PRO A 75 -43.19 23.12 -39.58
N ALA A 76 -42.45 22.19 -38.98
CA ALA A 76 -41.97 20.99 -39.65
C ALA A 76 -43.10 19.97 -39.89
N ARG A 77 -43.26 19.53 -41.15
CA ARG A 77 -44.11 18.40 -41.56
C ARG A 77 -43.39 17.05 -41.31
N PRO A 78 -44.13 15.95 -41.08
CA PRO A 78 -43.55 14.63 -40.83
C PRO A 78 -43.11 13.94 -42.13
N GLY A 79 -41.86 13.50 -42.20
CA GLY A 79 -41.28 12.83 -43.36
C GLY A 79 -40.88 11.38 -43.10
N ARG A 80 -41.68 10.46 -43.66
CA ARG A 80 -41.36 9.12 -44.19
C ARG A 80 -40.52 8.13 -43.34
N ALA A 81 -41.22 7.08 -42.91
CA ALA A 81 -40.67 5.79 -42.51
C ALA A 81 -39.93 5.09 -43.67
N THR A 82 -38.77 4.53 -43.37
CA THR A 82 -37.98 3.62 -44.22
C THR A 82 -38.57 2.20 -44.14
N PRO A 83 -38.77 1.49 -45.28
CA PRO A 83 -39.26 0.12 -45.25
C PRO A 83 -38.16 -0.88 -44.83
N PRO A 84 -38.50 -2.02 -44.20
CA PRO A 84 -37.54 -3.05 -43.82
C PRO A 84 -37.04 -3.83 -45.04
N LEU A 85 -35.76 -4.20 -45.01
CA LEU A 85 -35.10 -5.05 -46.01
C LEU A 85 -35.67 -6.50 -45.99
N PRO A 86 -35.78 -7.18 -47.15
CA PRO A 86 -36.31 -8.54 -47.23
C PRO A 86 -35.33 -9.60 -46.68
N PRO A 87 -35.82 -10.75 -46.19
CA PRO A 87 -34.98 -11.81 -45.66
C PRO A 87 -34.21 -12.50 -46.80
N ARG A 88 -32.91 -12.69 -46.60
CA ARG A 88 -32.03 -13.38 -47.55
C ARG A 88 -32.23 -14.90 -47.43
N ALA A 89 -32.59 -15.53 -48.53
CA ALA A 89 -32.82 -16.97 -48.64
C ALA A 89 -31.56 -17.79 -48.30
N LEU A 90 -31.75 -18.87 -47.52
CA LEU A 90 -30.78 -19.94 -47.30
C LEU A 90 -30.77 -20.85 -48.55
N PRO A 91 -29.61 -21.19 -49.14
CA PRO A 91 -29.53 -22.31 -50.07
C PRO A 91 -29.44 -23.64 -49.32
N SER A 92 -30.24 -24.60 -49.80
CA SER A 92 -30.35 -25.98 -49.32
C SER A 92 -29.04 -26.77 -49.35
N ALA A 93 -29.00 -27.74 -48.44
CA ALA A 93 -27.94 -28.70 -48.19
C ALA A 93 -27.44 -29.46 -49.43
N VAL A 94 -26.12 -29.61 -49.51
CA VAL A 94 -25.46 -30.76 -50.14
C VAL A 94 -24.77 -31.52 -49.01
N HIS A 95 -25.20 -32.76 -48.79
CA HIS A 95 -24.60 -33.70 -47.85
C HIS A 95 -23.21 -34.10 -48.30
N THR A 96 -22.21 -33.84 -47.45
CA THR A 96 -20.97 -34.61 -47.39
C THR A 96 -20.72 -34.94 -45.93
N ASP A 97 -20.71 -36.23 -45.59
CA ASP A 97 -20.44 -36.74 -44.24
C ASP A 97 -19.09 -36.26 -43.72
N PRO A 98 -19.01 -35.70 -42.49
CA PRO A 98 -17.74 -35.51 -41.82
C PRO A 98 -17.35 -36.78 -41.03
N ALA A 99 -16.09 -37.19 -41.23
CA ALA A 99 -15.40 -38.20 -40.44
C ALA A 99 -15.43 -37.88 -38.93
N PRO A 100 -15.35 -38.89 -38.03
CA PRO A 100 -15.44 -38.67 -36.60
C PRO A 100 -14.24 -37.84 -36.10
N ASP A 101 -14.52 -36.60 -35.69
CA ASP A 101 -13.51 -35.71 -35.13
C ASP A 101 -13.09 -36.21 -33.75
N ARG A 102 -11.78 -36.43 -33.59
CA ARG A 102 -11.17 -36.90 -32.36
C ARG A 102 -11.40 -35.86 -31.26
N PRO A 103 -11.63 -36.27 -30.00
CA PRO A 103 -11.74 -35.32 -28.91
C PRO A 103 -10.46 -34.47 -28.85
N ARG A 104 -10.61 -33.16 -29.08
CA ARG A 104 -9.60 -32.14 -28.79
C ARG A 104 -9.21 -32.30 -27.33
N THR A 105 -8.08 -32.92 -27.08
CA THR A 105 -7.43 -32.90 -25.77
C THR A 105 -7.11 -31.46 -25.45
N THR A 106 -7.92 -30.84 -24.59
CA THR A 106 -7.48 -29.67 -23.83
C THR A 106 -6.14 -30.03 -23.19
N PRO A 107 -5.09 -29.20 -23.38
CA PRO A 107 -3.84 -29.42 -22.67
C PRO A 107 -4.15 -29.50 -21.16
N PRO A 108 -3.49 -30.39 -20.41
CA PRO A 108 -3.74 -30.53 -18.99
C PRO A 108 -3.58 -29.17 -18.33
N ALA A 109 -4.55 -28.80 -17.49
CA ALA A 109 -4.45 -27.64 -16.62
C ALA A 109 -3.10 -27.69 -15.89
N ASP A 110 -2.39 -26.57 -15.89
CA ASP A 110 -1.15 -26.40 -15.15
C ASP A 110 -1.33 -26.96 -13.72
N PRO A 111 -0.37 -27.75 -13.20
CA PRO A 111 -0.45 -28.28 -11.85
C PRO A 111 -0.59 -27.14 -10.82
N PRO A 112 -1.19 -27.40 -9.65
CA PRO A 112 -1.46 -26.37 -8.65
C PRO A 112 -0.19 -25.57 -8.34
N ALA A 113 -0.34 -24.24 -8.28
CA ALA A 113 0.71 -23.22 -8.18
C ALA A 113 1.48 -23.22 -6.85
N GLN A 114 1.84 -24.39 -6.34
CA GLN A 114 2.60 -24.55 -5.11
C GLN A 114 4.08 -24.65 -5.46
N HIS A 115 4.75 -23.48 -5.40
CA HIS A 115 6.20 -23.27 -5.40
C HIS A 115 6.94 -23.21 -6.75
N ARG A 116 6.62 -22.21 -7.58
CA ARG A 116 7.52 -21.76 -8.66
C ARG A 116 8.78 -21.11 -8.05
N THR A 117 9.88 -21.86 -7.98
CA THR A 117 11.11 -21.45 -7.26
C THR A 117 12.16 -20.88 -8.21
N LEU A 118 12.55 -19.62 -7.97
CA LEU A 118 13.63 -18.94 -8.68
C LEU A 118 15.00 -19.49 -8.27
N ASP A 119 15.94 -19.48 -9.22
CA ASP A 119 17.35 -19.76 -8.99
C ASP A 119 18.09 -18.54 -8.42
N LEU A 120 17.60 -18.08 -7.28
CA LEU A 120 18.14 -16.96 -6.51
C LEU A 120 18.13 -17.31 -5.01
N PRO A 121 19.05 -16.76 -4.21
CA PRO A 121 19.04 -16.99 -2.76
C PRO A 121 17.73 -16.46 -2.16
N LEU A 122 16.89 -17.35 -1.63
CA LEU A 122 15.67 -17.00 -0.92
C LEU A 122 16.04 -16.42 0.45
N ILE A 123 15.61 -15.19 0.71
CA ILE A 123 15.82 -14.51 2.00
C ILE A 123 14.66 -14.82 2.94
N ARG A 124 13.43 -14.68 2.45
CA ARG A 124 12.22 -14.89 3.27
C ARG A 124 11.05 -15.26 2.38
N ARG A 125 10.24 -16.22 2.85
CA ARG A 125 8.91 -16.51 2.30
C ARG A 125 7.87 -16.08 3.31
N GLY A 126 7.18 -14.97 3.02
CA GLY A 126 6.07 -14.48 3.82
C GLY A 126 4.73 -15.09 3.40
N LYS A 127 3.65 -14.66 4.05
CA LYS A 127 2.27 -15.12 3.74
C LYS A 127 1.91 -14.90 2.27
N VAL A 128 2.28 -13.75 1.70
CA VAL A 128 1.89 -13.33 0.35
C VAL A 128 3.05 -13.04 -0.61
N ARG A 129 4.26 -12.82 -0.09
CA ARG A 129 5.44 -12.45 -0.90
C ARG A 129 6.62 -13.36 -0.62
N ASP A 130 7.38 -13.64 -1.68
CA ASP A 130 8.70 -14.27 -1.60
C ASP A 130 9.75 -13.19 -1.85
N VAL A 131 10.80 -13.14 -1.03
CA VAL A 131 11.88 -12.17 -1.12
C VAL A 131 13.18 -12.90 -1.42
N TYR A 132 13.80 -12.56 -2.54
CA TYR A 132 15.06 -13.12 -3.01
C TYR A 132 16.16 -12.06 -3.01
N ARG A 133 17.41 -12.48 -2.84
CA ARG A 133 18.58 -11.62 -3.05
C ARG A 133 18.86 -11.50 -4.54
N LEU A 134 19.02 -10.27 -5.02
CA LEU A 134 19.64 -10.00 -6.31
C LEU A 134 21.14 -9.74 -6.12
N PRO A 135 21.96 -9.86 -7.18
CA PRO A 135 23.30 -9.29 -7.17
C PRO A 135 23.25 -7.82 -6.75
N ASP A 136 24.25 -7.36 -6.01
CA ASP A 136 24.36 -5.96 -5.61
C ASP A 136 24.37 -5.04 -6.85
N ASP A 137 24.04 -3.77 -6.66
CA ASP A 137 23.99 -2.83 -7.75
C ASP A 137 25.39 -2.64 -8.37
N PRO A 138 25.57 -2.86 -9.69
CA PRO A 138 26.89 -2.76 -10.29
C PRO A 138 27.45 -1.35 -10.30
N ALA A 139 26.60 -0.32 -10.20
CA ALA A 139 27.03 1.08 -10.19
C ALA A 139 27.26 1.61 -8.77
N THR A 140 26.38 1.26 -7.81
CA THR A 140 26.44 1.82 -6.44
C THR A 140 27.02 0.84 -5.42
N GLY A 141 27.08 -0.46 -5.72
CA GLY A 141 27.44 -1.51 -4.78
C GLY A 141 26.35 -1.79 -3.72
N GLU A 142 25.16 -1.20 -3.87
CA GLU A 142 24.10 -1.31 -2.87
C GLU A 142 23.40 -2.68 -2.93
N PRO A 143 23.00 -3.25 -1.77
CA PRO A 143 22.29 -4.51 -1.72
C PRO A 143 20.87 -4.41 -2.31
N ARG A 144 20.54 -5.34 -3.20
CA ARG A 144 19.26 -5.37 -3.92
C ARG A 144 18.43 -6.61 -3.60
N LEU A 145 17.11 -6.43 -3.54
CA LEU A 145 16.14 -7.51 -3.31
C LEU A 145 15.18 -7.62 -4.49
N LEU A 146 14.81 -8.84 -4.84
CA LEU A 146 13.67 -9.12 -5.70
C LEU A 146 12.50 -9.54 -4.81
N MET A 147 11.43 -8.77 -4.82
CA MET A 147 10.19 -9.12 -4.13
C MET A 147 9.18 -9.63 -5.17
N VAL A 148 8.62 -10.80 -4.91
CA VAL A 148 7.68 -11.49 -5.80
C VAL A 148 6.33 -11.63 -5.10
N ALA A 149 5.31 -10.94 -5.59
CA ALA A 149 3.94 -11.06 -5.11
C ALA A 149 3.32 -12.36 -5.61
N SER A 150 3.07 -13.28 -4.68
CA SER A 150 2.40 -14.55 -5.00
C SER A 150 0.89 -14.38 -5.10
N ASP A 151 0.23 -15.43 -5.60
CA ASP A 151 -1.23 -15.53 -5.60
C ASP A 151 -1.78 -16.14 -4.29
N ARG A 152 -0.91 -16.35 -3.28
CA ARG A 152 -1.34 -16.80 -1.95
C ARG A 152 -2.19 -15.74 -1.28
N VAL A 153 -3.17 -16.21 -0.51
CA VAL A 153 -4.02 -15.38 0.34
C VAL A 153 -4.03 -15.95 1.75
N SER A 154 -4.12 -15.06 2.74
CA SER A 154 -4.21 -15.43 4.15
C SER A 154 -5.35 -14.70 4.84
N ALA A 155 -5.95 -15.35 5.81
CA ALA A 155 -6.95 -14.79 6.71
C ALA A 155 -6.79 -15.43 8.10
N PHE A 156 -7.02 -14.65 9.16
CA PHE A 156 -6.80 -15.09 10.54
C PHE A 156 -5.40 -15.71 10.76
N ASP A 157 -4.40 -15.13 10.11
CA ASP A 157 -3.00 -15.57 10.12
C ASP A 157 -2.70 -16.95 9.54
N VAL A 158 -3.70 -17.61 8.95
CA VAL A 158 -3.55 -18.87 8.21
C VAL A 158 -3.51 -18.57 6.70
N VAL A 159 -2.53 -19.16 6.01
CA VAL A 159 -2.45 -19.13 4.54
C VAL A 159 -3.39 -20.21 3.99
N MET A 160 -4.24 -19.83 3.04
CA MET A 160 -5.19 -20.77 2.43
C MET A 160 -4.47 -21.69 1.43
N PRO A 161 -4.87 -22.98 1.33
CA PRO A 161 -4.29 -23.91 0.36
C PRO A 161 -4.62 -23.53 -1.09
N THR A 162 -5.80 -22.92 -1.31
CA THR A 162 -6.24 -22.44 -2.62
C THR A 162 -5.69 -21.04 -2.92
N PRO A 163 -4.96 -20.83 -4.03
CA PRO A 163 -4.50 -19.51 -4.44
C PRO A 163 -5.65 -18.67 -5.05
N ILE A 164 -5.41 -17.36 -5.20
CA ILE A 164 -6.23 -16.44 -5.98
C ILE A 164 -5.43 -16.03 -7.22
N PRO A 165 -5.53 -16.76 -8.35
CA PRO A 165 -4.72 -16.50 -9.54
C PRO A 165 -4.80 -15.04 -10.00
N GLY A 166 -3.66 -14.42 -10.26
CA GLY A 166 -3.58 -13.01 -10.70
C GLY A 166 -3.61 -11.98 -9.58
N LYS A 167 -3.90 -12.37 -8.32
CA LYS A 167 -3.83 -11.48 -7.14
C LYS A 167 -2.49 -10.77 -7.04
N GLY A 168 -1.38 -11.49 -7.21
CA GLY A 168 -0.03 -10.92 -7.07
C GLY A 168 0.21 -9.74 -8.02
N ARG A 169 -0.32 -9.83 -9.26
CA ARG A 169 -0.19 -8.77 -10.27
C ARG A 169 -1.03 -7.55 -9.93
N VAL A 170 -2.27 -7.76 -9.45
CA VAL A 170 -3.15 -6.66 -9.02
C VAL A 170 -2.55 -5.91 -7.83
N LEU A 171 -2.05 -6.63 -6.82
CA LEU A 171 -1.41 -6.02 -5.65
C LEU A 171 -0.13 -5.26 -6.04
N THR A 172 0.71 -5.83 -6.89
CA THR A 172 1.94 -5.18 -7.36
C THR A 172 1.62 -3.92 -8.16
N SER A 173 0.62 -3.96 -9.05
CA SER A 173 0.19 -2.79 -9.82
C SER A 173 -0.35 -1.68 -8.90
N MET A 174 -1.16 -2.04 -7.90
CA MET A 174 -1.72 -1.07 -6.96
C MET A 174 -0.63 -0.44 -6.08
N ALA A 175 0.23 -1.26 -5.48
CA ALA A 175 1.33 -0.78 -4.64
C ALA A 175 2.28 0.12 -5.44
N SER A 176 2.64 -0.26 -6.67
CA SER A 176 3.51 0.55 -7.54
C SER A 176 2.88 1.91 -7.87
N TRP A 177 1.58 1.95 -8.13
CA TRP A 177 0.86 3.19 -8.37
C TRP A 177 0.86 4.09 -7.12
N TRP A 178 0.59 3.52 -5.94
CA TRP A 178 0.63 4.27 -4.68
C TRP A 178 2.03 4.78 -4.33
N PHE A 179 3.07 3.98 -4.55
CA PHE A 179 4.45 4.44 -4.38
C PHE A 179 4.75 5.64 -5.29
N SER A 180 4.33 5.59 -6.55
CA SER A 180 4.44 6.74 -7.45
C SER A 180 3.68 7.96 -6.92
N PHE A 181 2.43 7.77 -6.48
CA PHE A 181 1.60 8.83 -5.89
C PHE A 181 2.27 9.49 -4.67
N ILE A 182 2.86 8.68 -3.78
CA ILE A 182 3.56 9.09 -2.56
C ILE A 182 4.84 9.85 -2.90
N SER A 183 5.67 9.32 -3.79
CA SER A 183 6.94 9.94 -4.19
C SER A 183 6.73 11.25 -4.94
N GLN A 184 5.76 11.31 -5.87
CA GLN A 184 5.44 12.54 -6.60
C GLN A 184 4.99 13.68 -5.68
N ARG A 185 4.32 13.34 -4.58
CA ARG A 185 3.88 14.30 -3.54
C ARG A 185 4.92 14.55 -2.46
N ARG A 186 6.09 13.89 -2.54
CA ARG A 186 7.17 14.00 -1.56
C ARG A 186 6.71 13.70 -0.13
N LEU A 187 5.81 12.72 0.03
CA LEU A 187 5.28 12.34 1.35
C LEU A 187 6.24 11.41 2.10
N ALA A 188 6.94 10.54 1.37
CA ALA A 188 7.97 9.66 1.90
C ALA A 188 8.90 9.17 0.78
N GLU A 189 10.11 8.74 1.16
CA GLU A 189 10.92 7.85 0.32
C GLU A 189 10.28 6.45 0.29
N VAL A 190 10.39 5.76 -0.84
CA VAL A 190 9.83 4.41 -1.04
C VAL A 190 10.92 3.44 -1.45
N HIS A 191 10.86 2.20 -0.94
CA HIS A 191 11.95 1.24 -1.17
C HIS A 191 11.78 0.40 -2.44
N ALA A 192 10.62 0.48 -3.10
CA ALA A 192 10.22 -0.45 -4.14
C ALA A 192 9.98 0.26 -5.47
N ARG A 193 10.48 -0.34 -6.55
CA ARG A 193 10.10 0.00 -7.92
C ARG A 193 9.67 -1.25 -8.69
N PRO A 194 8.67 -1.17 -9.59
CA PRO A 194 8.31 -2.30 -10.44
C PRO A 194 9.49 -2.74 -11.30
N LEU A 195 9.56 -4.05 -11.53
CA LEU A 195 10.47 -4.68 -12.49
C LEU A 195 9.68 -5.42 -13.55
N THR A 196 10.34 -5.69 -14.66
CA THR A 196 9.93 -6.65 -15.68
C THR A 196 10.78 -7.92 -15.55
N PRO A 197 10.34 -9.05 -16.14
CA PRO A 197 11.18 -10.25 -16.20
C PRO A 197 12.54 -10.01 -16.86
N ALA A 198 12.66 -9.02 -17.75
CA ALA A 198 13.92 -8.66 -18.40
C ALA A 198 14.94 -8.00 -17.44
N ASP A 199 14.48 -7.44 -16.33
CA ASP A 199 15.35 -6.85 -15.29
C ASP A 199 15.93 -7.91 -14.34
N ILE A 200 15.44 -9.15 -14.40
CA ILE A 200 15.86 -10.25 -13.54
C ILE A 200 16.96 -11.04 -14.28
N PRO A 201 18.04 -11.46 -13.59
CA PRO A 201 19.07 -12.28 -14.23
C PRO A 201 18.47 -13.52 -14.89
N ALA A 202 18.80 -13.77 -16.16
CA ALA A 202 18.17 -14.84 -16.94
C ALA A 202 18.27 -16.22 -16.28
N GLN A 203 19.40 -16.48 -15.60
CA GLN A 203 19.63 -17.70 -14.83
C GLN A 203 18.62 -17.92 -13.70
N ALA A 204 18.04 -16.85 -13.14
CA ALA A 204 17.04 -16.95 -12.07
C ALA A 204 15.79 -17.73 -12.49
N THR A 205 15.48 -17.72 -13.79
CA THR A 205 14.35 -18.48 -14.35
C THR A 205 14.76 -19.83 -14.94
N ARG A 206 16.06 -20.17 -14.93
CA ARG A 206 16.65 -21.34 -15.60
C ARG A 206 16.27 -21.43 -17.09
N GLY A 207 15.99 -20.27 -17.72
CA GLY A 207 15.52 -20.20 -19.10
C GLY A 207 14.08 -20.64 -19.31
N ASP A 208 13.27 -20.86 -18.26
CA ASP A 208 11.86 -21.24 -18.37
C ASP A 208 10.99 -20.04 -18.79
N PRO A 209 10.45 -20.02 -20.03
CA PRO A 209 9.61 -18.92 -20.49
C PRO A 209 8.28 -18.83 -19.76
N ALA A 210 7.75 -19.95 -19.24
CA ALA A 210 6.51 -19.94 -18.46
C ALA A 210 6.72 -19.29 -17.09
N LEU A 211 7.87 -19.52 -16.46
CA LEU A 211 8.27 -18.82 -15.23
C LEU A 211 8.48 -17.33 -15.49
N ALA A 212 9.16 -16.96 -16.57
CA ALA A 212 9.33 -15.55 -16.95
C ALA A 212 7.98 -14.84 -17.18
N ARG A 213 7.05 -15.47 -17.92
CA ARG A 213 5.68 -14.96 -18.08
C ARG A 213 4.93 -14.85 -16.77
N TRP A 214 5.10 -15.84 -15.88
CA TRP A 214 4.46 -15.79 -14.57
C TRP A 214 4.96 -14.61 -13.75
N LEU A 215 6.27 -14.30 -13.76
CA LEU A 215 6.85 -13.15 -13.04
C LEU A 215 6.36 -11.79 -13.56
N ASP A 216 5.84 -11.73 -14.78
CA ASP A 216 5.40 -10.47 -15.37
C ASP A 216 4.30 -9.77 -14.56
N GLY A 217 4.55 -8.51 -14.24
CA GLY A 217 3.66 -7.65 -13.44
C GLY A 217 3.53 -8.02 -11.96
N ARG A 218 4.34 -8.96 -11.42
CA ARG A 218 4.31 -9.33 -9.98
C ARG A 218 5.64 -9.15 -9.25
N VAL A 219 6.63 -8.55 -9.89
CA VAL A 219 7.99 -8.40 -9.38
C VAL A 219 8.35 -6.94 -9.17
N THR A 220 9.04 -6.68 -8.06
CA THR A 220 9.54 -5.34 -7.72
C THR A 220 10.98 -5.43 -7.19
N LEU A 221 11.81 -4.46 -7.56
CA LEU A 221 13.11 -4.25 -6.95
C LEU A 221 12.88 -3.58 -5.60
N GLY A 222 13.41 -4.17 -4.53
CA GLY A 222 13.45 -3.58 -3.21
C GLY A 222 14.86 -3.13 -2.84
N LEU A 223 14.99 -1.94 -2.27
CA LEU A 223 16.14 -1.56 -1.46
C LEU A 223 16.13 -2.39 -0.17
N ARG A 224 17.29 -2.94 0.21
CA ARG A 224 17.41 -3.65 1.47
C ARG A 224 17.37 -2.64 2.62
N CYS A 225 16.43 -2.84 3.54
CA CYS A 225 16.31 -2.04 4.76
C CYS A 225 16.33 -2.94 6.00
N ASP A 226 16.84 -2.39 7.10
CA ASP A 226 16.60 -2.91 8.44
C ASP A 226 15.18 -2.46 8.86
N VAL A 227 14.30 -3.43 9.07
CA VAL A 227 12.88 -3.19 9.33
C VAL A 227 12.70 -2.58 10.72
N ILE A 228 11.92 -1.50 10.82
CA ILE A 228 11.54 -0.93 12.11
C ILE A 228 10.39 -1.77 12.68
N PRO A 229 10.47 -2.29 13.92
CA PRO A 229 9.54 -3.28 14.46
C PRO A 229 8.22 -2.66 14.96
N VAL A 230 7.64 -1.74 14.20
CA VAL A 230 6.38 -1.06 14.51
C VAL A 230 5.48 -1.08 13.28
N GLU A 231 4.31 -1.70 13.42
CA GLU A 231 3.25 -1.65 12.43
C GLU A 231 2.53 -0.30 12.55
N CYS A 232 2.73 0.56 11.55
CA CYS A 232 2.25 1.93 11.54
C CYS A 232 0.82 1.99 10.99
N VAL A 233 -0.16 1.66 11.83
CA VAL A 233 -1.58 1.69 11.44
C VAL A 233 -2.16 3.08 11.61
N VAL A 234 -2.88 3.56 10.59
CA VAL A 234 -3.67 4.79 10.65
C VAL A 234 -5.13 4.47 10.40
N ARG A 235 -6.02 5.06 11.20
CA ARG A 235 -7.47 4.86 11.12
C ARG A 235 -8.16 6.19 10.91
N GLY A 236 -9.03 6.28 9.90
CA GLY A 236 -9.99 7.39 9.79
C GLY A 236 -11.42 6.96 10.10
N TYR A 237 -11.67 5.65 10.23
CA TYR A 237 -12.96 5.09 10.59
C TYR A 237 -12.76 4.00 11.65
N LEU A 238 -13.76 3.82 12.51
CA LEU A 238 -13.67 2.95 13.68
C LEU A 238 -14.19 1.53 13.38
N GLU A 239 -13.31 0.60 13.07
CA GLU A 239 -13.66 -0.80 12.77
C GLU A 239 -12.60 -1.77 13.32
N GLY A 240 -12.90 -3.08 13.34
CA GLY A 240 -11.94 -4.12 13.65
C GLY A 240 -11.44 -4.07 15.11
N SER A 241 -10.13 -4.25 15.31
CA SER A 241 -9.54 -4.20 16.66
C SER A 241 -9.72 -2.85 17.34
N GLY A 242 -9.69 -1.75 16.59
CA GLY A 242 -9.94 -0.41 17.15
C GLY A 242 -11.37 -0.25 17.67
N TRP A 243 -12.38 -0.77 16.96
CA TRP A 243 -13.76 -0.76 17.45
C TRP A 243 -13.91 -1.58 18.74
N LYS A 244 -13.33 -2.79 18.79
CA LYS A 244 -13.37 -3.65 19.98
C LYS A 244 -12.73 -2.98 21.20
N GLU A 245 -11.59 -2.34 21.02
CA GLU A 245 -10.89 -1.61 22.09
C GLU A 245 -11.71 -0.42 22.58
N TYR A 246 -12.24 0.40 21.65
CA TYR A 246 -13.09 1.54 21.98
C TYR A 246 -14.34 1.15 22.77
N GLN A 247 -14.97 0.01 22.43
CA GLN A 247 -16.12 -0.49 23.20
C GLN A 247 -15.76 -0.82 24.66
N ALA A 248 -14.51 -1.24 24.91
CA ALA A 248 -14.04 -1.60 26.24
C ALA A 248 -13.57 -0.39 27.06
N THR A 249 -12.89 0.57 26.43
CA THR A 249 -12.14 1.62 27.14
C THR A 249 -12.50 3.05 26.74
N GLY A 250 -13.24 3.26 25.65
CA GLY A 250 -13.45 4.57 25.03
C GLY A 250 -12.22 5.13 24.32
N SER A 251 -11.16 4.32 24.12
CA SER A 251 -9.91 4.71 23.49
C SER A 251 -9.43 3.66 22.48
N VAL A 252 -8.45 4.03 21.65
CA VAL A 252 -7.73 3.09 20.77
C VAL A 252 -6.24 3.36 20.88
N CYS A 253 -5.45 2.36 21.26
CA CYS A 253 -4.00 2.49 21.50
C CYS A 253 -3.67 3.63 22.48
N GLY A 254 -4.52 3.80 23.52
CA GLY A 254 -4.39 4.89 24.49
C GLY A 254 -4.92 6.26 24.02
N VAL A 255 -5.29 6.42 22.75
CA VAL A 255 -5.87 7.67 22.23
C VAL A 255 -7.35 7.74 22.60
N PRO A 256 -7.79 8.68 23.46
CA PRO A 256 -9.20 8.82 23.81
C PRO A 256 -10.00 9.28 22.60
N LEU A 257 -11.15 8.64 22.35
CA LEU A 257 -12.06 9.00 21.29
C LEU A 257 -13.35 9.62 21.85
N PRO A 258 -14.09 10.44 21.07
CA PRO A 258 -15.37 10.98 21.51
C PRO A 258 -16.33 9.89 21.98
N PRO A 259 -17.18 10.14 23.00
CA PRO A 259 -18.22 9.19 23.41
C PRO A 259 -19.30 9.05 22.35
N GLY A 260 -20.00 7.91 22.35
CA GLY A 260 -21.18 7.67 21.51
C GLY A 260 -20.87 7.30 20.05
N LEU A 261 -19.62 6.99 19.71
CA LEU A 261 -19.28 6.46 18.39
C LEU A 261 -19.88 5.05 18.22
N ARG A 262 -20.30 4.77 17.00
CA ARG A 262 -20.84 3.49 16.54
C ARG A 262 -19.81 2.81 15.64
N GLN A 263 -20.02 1.53 15.40
CA GLN A 263 -19.20 0.76 14.47
C GLN A 263 -19.15 1.45 13.09
N CYS A 264 -17.96 1.54 12.51
CA CYS A 264 -17.68 2.21 11.24
C CYS A 264 -17.97 3.72 11.21
N ASP A 265 -18.17 4.41 12.34
CA ASP A 265 -18.21 5.88 12.35
C ASP A 265 -16.87 6.45 11.88
N ARG A 266 -16.95 7.57 11.14
CA ARG A 266 -15.79 8.38 10.79
C ARG A 266 -15.25 9.06 12.03
N LEU A 267 -13.94 8.98 12.23
CA LEU A 267 -13.25 9.69 13.31
C LEU A 267 -13.14 11.19 12.99
N PRO A 268 -13.16 12.08 14.01
CA PRO A 268 -13.01 13.53 13.79
C PRO A 268 -11.72 13.88 13.03
N HIS A 269 -10.64 13.18 13.37
CA HIS A 269 -9.35 13.22 12.69
C HIS A 269 -8.78 11.81 12.59
N PRO A 270 -7.99 11.50 11.56
CA PRO A 270 -7.27 10.24 11.50
C PRO A 270 -6.34 10.09 12.70
N VAL A 271 -6.28 8.88 13.27
CA VAL A 271 -5.46 8.57 14.43
C VAL A 271 -4.40 7.53 14.08
N PHE A 272 -3.21 7.71 14.62
CA PHE A 272 -2.12 6.74 14.54
C PHE A 272 -2.25 5.75 15.70
N THR A 273 -2.32 4.47 15.38
CA THR A 273 -2.60 3.38 16.33
C THR A 273 -1.58 2.28 16.13
N PRO A 274 -0.35 2.43 16.67
CA PRO A 274 0.73 1.50 16.37
C PRO A 274 0.44 0.10 16.92
N ALA A 275 1.03 -0.91 16.28
CA ALA A 275 1.05 -2.27 16.80
C ALA A 275 2.46 -2.86 16.78
N THR A 276 2.75 -3.80 17.66
CA THR A 276 3.99 -4.58 17.59
C THR A 276 3.95 -5.50 16.38
N LYS A 277 5.11 -5.69 15.75
CA LYS A 277 5.29 -6.72 14.72
C LYS A 277 5.62 -8.04 15.40
N ALA A 278 4.64 -8.95 15.50
CA ALA A 278 4.89 -10.25 16.12
C ALA A 278 5.60 -11.20 15.14
N GLU A 279 6.67 -11.87 15.58
CA GLU A 279 7.29 -12.96 14.79
C GLU A 279 6.37 -14.18 14.72
N HIS A 280 5.60 -14.42 15.78
CA HIS A 280 4.63 -15.51 15.93
C HIS A 280 3.40 -14.98 16.67
N GLY A 281 2.19 -15.32 16.19
CA GLY A 281 0.93 -14.83 16.76
C GLY A 281 0.38 -13.59 16.04
N HIS A 282 -0.50 -12.85 16.72
CA HIS A 282 -1.14 -11.65 16.19
C HIS A 282 -0.38 -10.39 16.62
N ASP A 283 -0.30 -9.41 15.71
CA ASP A 283 0.17 -8.06 16.05
C ASP A 283 -0.70 -7.48 17.17
N GLN A 284 -0.05 -6.87 18.17
CA GLN A 284 -0.74 -6.32 19.34
C GLN A 284 -0.76 -4.80 19.26
N ASN A 285 -1.95 -4.21 19.38
CA ASN A 285 -2.10 -2.76 19.55
C ASN A 285 -1.25 -2.30 20.75
N ILE A 286 -0.44 -1.27 20.56
CA ILE A 286 0.37 -0.65 21.61
C ILE A 286 0.14 0.86 21.64
N THR A 287 0.43 1.50 22.77
CA THR A 287 0.35 2.95 22.85
C THR A 287 1.52 3.61 22.12
N PHE A 288 1.39 4.91 21.85
CA PHE A 288 2.48 5.69 21.28
C PHE A 288 3.72 5.69 22.18
N GLU A 289 3.53 5.73 23.50
CA GLU A 289 4.59 5.70 24.50
C GLU A 289 5.35 4.37 24.46
N HIS A 290 4.63 3.24 24.40
CA HIS A 290 5.27 1.94 24.27
C HIS A 290 6.02 1.83 22.92
N ALA A 291 5.45 2.33 21.82
CA ALA A 291 6.17 2.38 20.56
C ALA A 291 7.44 3.27 20.66
N ALA A 292 7.40 4.37 21.40
CA ALA A 292 8.56 5.22 21.68
C ALA A 292 9.63 4.48 22.50
N ASP A 293 9.24 3.66 23.48
CA ASP A 293 10.17 2.83 24.25
C ASP A 293 10.91 1.81 23.37
N LEU A 294 10.25 1.30 22.31
CA LEU A 294 10.83 0.32 21.40
C LEU A 294 11.83 0.91 20.40
N VAL A 295 11.54 2.08 19.84
CA VAL A 295 12.30 2.63 18.69
C VAL A 295 12.85 4.04 18.89
N GLY A 296 12.56 4.68 20.03
CA GLY A 296 12.88 6.06 20.33
C GLY A 296 11.76 7.03 19.97
N PHE A 297 11.60 8.07 20.80
CA PHE A 297 10.54 9.07 20.68
C PHE A 297 10.60 9.85 19.36
N GLU A 298 11.79 10.27 18.94
CA GLU A 298 11.99 11.02 17.71
C GLU A 298 11.58 10.20 16.48
N LEU A 299 12.02 8.94 16.43
CA LEU A 299 11.72 8.05 15.31
C LEU A 299 10.22 7.75 15.24
N VAL A 300 9.57 7.34 16.34
CA VAL A 300 8.12 7.05 16.30
C VAL A 300 7.29 8.30 15.98
N SER A 301 7.74 9.49 16.38
CA SER A 301 7.09 10.75 16.00
C SER A 301 7.14 10.97 14.48
N ILE A 302 8.28 10.71 13.85
CA ILE A 302 8.41 10.78 12.38
C ILE A 302 7.52 9.74 11.71
N LEU A 303 7.50 8.50 12.20
CA LEU A 303 6.67 7.44 11.64
C LEU A 303 5.18 7.80 11.70
N ARG A 304 4.72 8.34 12.83
CA ARG A 304 3.36 8.85 13.01
C ARG A 304 3.05 9.92 11.96
N ASP A 305 3.88 10.94 11.87
CA ASP A 305 3.63 12.11 11.04
C ASP A 305 3.62 11.74 9.54
N ILE A 306 4.57 10.92 9.09
CA ILE A 306 4.61 10.39 7.71
C ILE A 306 3.37 9.52 7.43
N SER A 307 3.02 8.61 8.35
CA SER A 307 1.87 7.72 8.17
C SER A 307 0.55 8.49 8.05
N LEU A 308 0.34 9.50 8.92
CA LEU A 308 -0.84 10.37 8.87
C LEU A 308 -0.89 11.19 7.57
N ALA A 309 0.26 11.70 7.10
CA ALA A 309 0.35 12.45 5.86
C ALA A 309 0.00 11.59 4.64
N ILE A 310 0.59 10.39 4.55
CA ILE A 310 0.28 9.41 3.49
C ILE A 310 -1.19 9.04 3.52
N TYR A 311 -1.71 8.63 4.69
CA TYR A 311 -3.11 8.24 4.84
C TYR A 311 -4.06 9.35 4.42
N SER A 312 -3.84 10.58 4.89
CA SER A 312 -4.75 11.70 4.60
C SER A 312 -4.81 12.01 3.11
N ALA A 313 -3.65 12.01 2.43
CA ALA A 313 -3.59 12.23 0.98
C ALA A 313 -4.25 11.08 0.19
N ALA A 314 -4.00 9.84 0.60
CA ALA A 314 -4.56 8.66 -0.05
C ALA A 314 -6.09 8.55 0.16
N ALA A 315 -6.56 8.79 1.38
CA ALA A 315 -7.97 8.76 1.73
C ALA A 315 -8.76 9.83 0.96
N ALA A 316 -8.23 11.04 0.82
CA ALA A 316 -8.84 12.08 -0.02
C ALA A 316 -8.93 11.64 -1.49
N HIS A 317 -7.81 11.17 -2.06
CA HIS A 317 -7.76 10.71 -3.46
C HIS A 317 -8.73 9.56 -3.74
N ALA A 318 -8.82 8.59 -2.84
CA ALA A 318 -9.70 7.44 -2.97
C ALA A 318 -11.17 7.82 -2.80
N LEU A 319 -11.49 8.74 -1.88
CA LEU A 319 -12.86 9.18 -1.64
C LEU A 319 -13.45 9.86 -2.88
N ASP A 320 -12.66 10.70 -3.57
CA ASP A 320 -13.04 11.32 -4.84
C ASP A 320 -13.33 10.29 -5.96
N ARG A 321 -12.92 9.04 -5.76
CA ARG A 321 -13.10 7.90 -6.67
C ARG A 321 -14.09 6.86 -6.15
N GLY A 322 -14.87 7.23 -5.13
CA GLY A 322 -15.91 6.39 -4.56
C GLY A 322 -15.41 5.29 -3.61
N ILE A 323 -14.18 5.40 -3.10
CA ILE A 323 -13.61 4.45 -2.12
C ILE A 323 -13.25 5.17 -0.82
N ILE A 324 -13.81 4.66 0.29
CA ILE A 324 -13.36 5.01 1.64
C ILE A 324 -12.21 4.08 2.03
N ILE A 325 -11.07 4.66 2.42
CA ILE A 325 -10.00 3.93 3.11
C ILE A 325 -10.25 4.04 4.62
N ALA A 326 -10.81 2.99 5.21
CA ALA A 326 -11.20 3.02 6.63
C ALA A 326 -9.98 3.06 7.55
N ASP A 327 -9.03 2.18 7.28
CA ASP A 327 -7.72 2.11 7.92
C ASP A 327 -6.68 1.50 6.96
N THR A 328 -5.40 1.70 7.28
CA THR A 328 -4.28 1.11 6.55
C THR A 328 -3.09 0.89 7.46
N LYS A 329 -2.27 -0.11 7.14
CA LYS A 329 -1.01 -0.42 7.82
C LYS A 329 0.18 -0.07 6.92
N PHE A 330 1.16 0.63 7.46
CA PHE A 330 2.45 0.89 6.80
C PHE A 330 3.57 0.19 7.55
N GLU A 331 4.62 -0.18 6.83
CA GLU A 331 5.89 -0.62 7.41
C GLU A 331 7.00 0.33 6.94
N PHE A 332 7.96 0.59 7.82
CA PHE A 332 9.11 1.43 7.51
C PHE A 332 10.40 0.69 7.81
N GLY A 333 11.47 1.09 7.11
CA GLY A 333 12.80 0.56 7.32
C GLY A 333 13.87 1.61 7.13
N LEU A 334 15.03 1.35 7.73
CA LEU A 334 16.23 2.14 7.54
C LEU A 334 17.10 1.48 6.46
N PRO A 335 17.51 2.18 5.38
CA PRO A 335 18.37 1.61 4.35
C PRO A 335 19.63 0.95 4.91
N ALA A 336 19.88 -0.30 4.53
CA ALA A 336 21.03 -1.06 5.01
C ALA A 336 22.32 -0.55 4.34
N GLY A 337 23.38 -0.35 5.13
CA GLY A 337 24.71 0.04 4.61
C GLY A 337 24.99 1.54 4.54
N ASP A 338 23.99 2.40 4.75
CA ASP A 338 24.18 3.84 4.85
C ASP A 338 24.70 4.23 6.24
N ARG A 339 25.98 3.91 6.50
CA ARG A 339 26.68 4.23 7.77
C ARG A 339 26.76 5.74 8.01
N HIS A 340 26.68 6.55 6.95
CA HIS A 340 26.68 8.01 7.02
C HIS A 340 25.32 8.59 7.42
N LYS A 341 24.19 7.91 7.14
CA LYS A 341 22.87 8.23 7.72
C LYS A 341 22.62 7.58 9.08
N ALA A 342 23.15 6.40 9.34
CA ALA A 342 23.02 5.71 10.63
C ALA A 342 23.72 6.43 11.80
N ALA A 343 24.72 7.28 11.51
CA ALA A 343 25.41 8.13 12.49
C ALA A 343 24.79 9.54 12.65
N ARG A 344 23.74 9.87 11.88
CA ARG A 344 22.98 11.12 12.11
C ARG A 344 21.99 10.87 13.24
N VAL A 345 21.78 11.88 14.07
CA VAL A 345 20.68 11.92 15.06
C VAL A 345 19.31 11.73 14.37
N TRP A 346 19.25 11.86 13.04
CA TRP A 346 18.06 11.67 12.20
C TRP A 346 18.34 10.73 11.03
N SER A 347 17.99 9.45 11.16
CA SER A 347 17.87 8.52 10.03
C SER A 347 16.48 8.69 9.40
N HIS A 348 16.41 8.87 8.08
CA HIS A 348 15.12 9.07 7.39
C HIS A 348 14.50 7.69 7.08
N PRO A 349 13.35 7.34 7.67
CA PRO A 349 12.71 6.07 7.39
C PRO A 349 12.15 6.04 5.96
N VAL A 350 12.32 4.91 5.30
CA VAL A 350 11.79 4.66 3.96
C VAL A 350 10.54 3.80 4.11
N LEU A 351 9.48 4.12 3.37
CA LEU A 351 8.29 3.28 3.28
C LEU A 351 8.67 1.97 2.57
N ILE A 352 8.51 0.87 3.29
CA ILE A 352 8.80 -0.47 2.79
C ILE A 352 7.51 -1.29 2.62
N ASP A 353 7.68 -2.54 2.23
CA ASP A 353 6.63 -3.54 2.14
C ASP A 353 5.63 -3.22 1.00
N GLU A 354 4.33 -3.44 1.21
CA GLU A 354 3.27 -2.92 0.34
C GLU A 354 2.47 -1.84 1.08
N ALA A 355 1.96 -0.85 0.34
CA ALA A 355 1.20 0.25 0.93
C ALA A 355 -0.13 0.42 0.19
N LEU A 356 -1.20 0.64 0.95
CA LEU A 356 -2.52 1.00 0.44
C LEU A 356 -3.07 -0.05 -0.55
N THR A 357 -2.92 -1.33 -0.22
CA THR A 357 -3.49 -2.44 -0.99
C THR A 357 -4.68 -3.05 -0.23
N PRO A 358 -5.54 -3.86 -0.87
CA PRO A 358 -6.63 -4.54 -0.16
C PRO A 358 -6.10 -5.61 0.82
N ASP A 359 -4.80 -5.92 0.79
CA ASP A 359 -4.15 -6.78 1.77
C ASP A 359 -3.69 -6.02 3.02
N SER A 360 -3.38 -4.71 2.90
CA SER A 360 -2.89 -3.83 3.98
C SER A 360 -3.88 -2.75 4.44
N SER A 361 -5.03 -2.61 3.77
CA SER A 361 -6.04 -1.59 4.04
C SER A 361 -7.46 -2.13 3.96
N ARG A 362 -8.38 -1.44 4.63
CA ARG A 362 -9.83 -1.66 4.46
C ARG A 362 -10.42 -0.67 3.48
N PHE A 363 -11.06 -1.18 2.43
CA PHE A 363 -11.66 -0.39 1.36
C PHE A 363 -13.16 -0.60 1.30
N TRP A 364 -13.92 0.48 1.49
CA TRP A 364 -15.38 0.46 1.43
C TRP A 364 -15.88 1.28 0.23
N PRO A 365 -16.91 0.82 -0.47
CA PRO A 365 -17.62 1.64 -1.45
C PRO A 365 -18.33 2.80 -0.75
N ALA A 366 -18.03 4.02 -1.17
CA ALA A 366 -18.53 5.24 -0.53
C ALA A 366 -20.04 5.41 -0.70
N ASP A 367 -20.61 4.93 -1.80
CA ASP A 367 -22.05 4.98 -2.12
C ASP A 367 -22.91 4.04 -1.26
N ALA A 368 -22.31 2.99 -0.69
CA ALA A 368 -22.99 2.04 0.19
C ALA A 368 -22.61 2.20 1.68
N TYR A 369 -21.78 3.20 2.01
CA TYR A 369 -21.32 3.45 3.37
C TYR A 369 -22.48 3.87 4.28
N THR A 370 -22.63 3.20 5.41
CA THR A 370 -23.61 3.57 6.44
C THR A 370 -23.07 3.23 7.82
N PRO A 371 -22.74 4.22 8.66
CA PRO A 371 -22.24 3.95 10.00
C PRO A 371 -23.27 3.22 10.89
N GLY A 372 -22.77 2.52 11.90
CA GLY A 372 -23.55 1.70 12.83
C GLY A 372 -23.71 0.24 12.41
N ARG A 373 -23.03 -0.21 11.35
CA ARG A 373 -23.03 -1.60 10.89
C ARG A 373 -21.70 -1.98 10.22
N PRO A 374 -21.41 -3.27 10.01
CA PRO A 374 -20.34 -3.70 9.10
C PRO A 374 -20.55 -3.17 7.68
N GLN A 375 -19.46 -2.83 6.99
CA GLN A 375 -19.51 -2.30 5.62
C GLN A 375 -19.25 -3.38 4.57
N PRO A 376 -19.86 -3.27 3.37
CA PRO A 376 -19.34 -3.97 2.20
C PRO A 376 -17.89 -3.55 1.94
N SER A 377 -17.13 -4.42 1.27
CA SER A 377 -15.70 -4.20 1.15
C SER A 377 -15.13 -4.72 -0.18
N PHE A 378 -14.11 -4.01 -0.67
CA PHE A 378 -13.26 -4.40 -1.80
C PHE A 378 -12.01 -5.19 -1.38
N ASP A 379 -11.83 -5.43 -0.08
CA ASP A 379 -10.65 -6.05 0.50
C ASP A 379 -10.90 -7.51 0.93
N LYS A 380 -9.99 -8.05 1.76
CA LYS A 380 -10.06 -9.42 2.31
C LYS A 380 -11.35 -9.73 3.07
N GLN A 381 -12.18 -8.75 3.39
CA GLN A 381 -13.39 -8.96 4.18
C GLN A 381 -14.34 -9.98 3.54
N PHE A 382 -14.50 -10.00 2.22
CA PHE A 382 -15.33 -11.00 1.52
C PHE A 382 -14.85 -12.44 1.77
N LEU A 383 -13.53 -12.67 1.74
CA LEU A 383 -12.94 -13.96 2.10
C LEU A 383 -13.11 -14.26 3.60
N ARG A 384 -12.89 -13.26 4.46
CA ARG A 384 -13.03 -13.42 5.92
C ARG A 384 -14.46 -13.81 6.31
N GLU A 385 -15.48 -13.23 5.69
CA GLU A 385 -16.89 -13.56 5.96
C GLU A 385 -17.23 -15.00 5.59
N HIS A 386 -16.75 -15.48 4.43
CA HIS A 386 -16.89 -16.89 4.05
C HIS A 386 -16.27 -17.83 5.08
N LEU A 387 -15.03 -17.53 5.49
CA LEU A 387 -14.27 -18.31 6.47
C LEU A 387 -14.87 -18.24 7.88
N GLU A 388 -15.38 -17.08 8.29
CA GLU A 388 -16.10 -16.93 9.55
C GLU A 388 -17.37 -17.78 9.56
N GLY A 389 -18.10 -17.84 8.43
CA GLY A 389 -19.23 -18.74 8.26
C GLY A 389 -18.88 -20.22 8.37
N LEU A 390 -17.69 -20.63 7.89
CA LEU A 390 -17.18 -21.99 8.11
C LEU A 390 -16.90 -22.24 9.60
N ALA A 391 -16.25 -21.28 10.27
CA ALA A 391 -15.93 -21.39 11.68
C ALA A 391 -17.17 -21.46 12.58
N GLN A 392 -18.18 -20.64 12.28
CA GLN A 392 -19.48 -20.66 12.98
C GLN A 392 -20.22 -22.00 12.83
N ARG A 393 -20.00 -22.72 11.71
CA ARG A 393 -20.54 -24.07 11.49
C ARG A 393 -19.68 -25.18 12.09
N GLY A 394 -18.59 -24.86 12.79
CA GLY A 394 -17.65 -25.83 13.34
C GLY A 394 -16.83 -26.58 12.29
N LEU A 395 -16.76 -26.06 11.05
CA LEU A 395 -16.02 -26.69 9.94
C LEU A 395 -14.55 -26.29 9.91
N TRP A 396 -14.17 -25.27 10.68
CA TRP A 396 -12.79 -24.79 10.80
C TRP A 396 -12.61 -24.01 12.10
N ASP A 397 -11.50 -24.19 12.80
CA ASP A 397 -11.21 -23.55 14.09
C ASP A 397 -10.24 -22.36 13.98
N LYS A 398 -10.01 -21.89 12.75
CA LYS A 398 -9.03 -20.83 12.42
C LYS A 398 -7.57 -21.24 12.62
N THR A 399 -7.27 -22.54 12.63
CA THR A 399 -5.90 -23.05 12.68
C THR A 399 -5.46 -23.70 11.36
N PRO A 400 -4.16 -23.81 11.06
CA PRO A 400 -3.69 -24.51 9.87
C PRO A 400 -3.97 -26.03 9.92
N PRO A 401 -4.24 -26.68 8.76
CA PRO A 401 -4.36 -26.09 7.43
C PRO A 401 -5.66 -25.29 7.26
N GLY A 402 -5.62 -24.22 6.47
CA GLY A 402 -6.83 -23.49 6.08
C GLY A 402 -7.74 -24.34 5.18
N PRO A 403 -9.06 -24.05 5.12
CA PRO A 403 -9.98 -24.77 4.26
C PRO A 403 -9.75 -24.44 2.78
N GLU A 404 -10.09 -25.37 1.89
CA GLU A 404 -10.17 -25.11 0.44
C GLU A 404 -11.25 -24.05 0.14
N LEU A 405 -10.95 -23.16 -0.81
CA LEU A 405 -11.82 -22.06 -1.21
C LEU A 405 -12.64 -22.46 -2.44
N PRO A 406 -13.97 -22.37 -2.40
CA PRO A 406 -14.79 -22.53 -3.59
C PRO A 406 -14.47 -21.49 -4.67
N ASP A 407 -14.60 -21.89 -5.93
CA ASP A 407 -14.42 -21.06 -7.13
C ASP A 407 -15.04 -19.65 -7.06
N HIS A 408 -16.27 -19.54 -6.54
CA HIS A 408 -16.96 -18.26 -6.45
C HIS A 408 -16.33 -17.32 -5.41
N ILE A 409 -15.69 -17.87 -4.37
CA ILE A 409 -14.91 -17.09 -3.38
C ILE A 409 -13.61 -16.61 -4.02
N VAL A 410 -12.92 -17.47 -4.77
CA VAL A 410 -11.70 -17.12 -5.50
C VAL A 410 -11.96 -15.99 -6.49
N ARG A 411 -12.94 -16.18 -7.40
CA ARG A 411 -13.30 -15.16 -8.40
C ARG A 411 -13.84 -13.88 -7.77
N GLY A 412 -14.72 -14.01 -6.77
CA GLY A 412 -15.31 -12.86 -6.08
C GLY A 412 -14.31 -12.02 -5.29
N THR A 413 -13.25 -12.65 -4.77
CA THR A 413 -12.15 -11.92 -4.11
C THR A 413 -11.29 -11.18 -5.13
N LEU A 414 -10.89 -11.84 -6.22
CA LEU A 414 -10.10 -11.22 -7.27
C LEU A 414 -10.81 -10.04 -7.92
N GLU A 415 -12.12 -10.17 -8.21
CA GLU A 415 -12.88 -9.11 -8.86
C GLU A 415 -12.96 -7.84 -8.00
N ARG A 416 -13.11 -7.99 -6.68
CA ARG A 416 -13.07 -6.86 -5.75
C ARG A 416 -11.72 -6.15 -5.76
N TYR A 417 -10.62 -6.90 -5.81
CA TYR A 417 -9.27 -6.32 -5.88
C TYR A 417 -9.08 -5.56 -7.20
N ARG A 418 -9.56 -6.13 -8.31
CA ARG A 418 -9.54 -5.50 -9.64
C ARG A 418 -10.39 -4.23 -9.66
N GLN A 419 -11.56 -4.25 -9.04
CA GLN A 419 -12.43 -3.09 -8.93
C GLN A 419 -11.79 -1.97 -8.12
N ALA A 420 -11.18 -2.28 -6.98
CA ALA A 420 -10.42 -1.31 -6.20
C ALA A 420 -9.27 -0.71 -7.03
N LEU A 421 -8.51 -1.53 -7.76
CA LEU A 421 -7.45 -1.06 -8.65
C LEU A 421 -8.00 -0.07 -9.69
N ARG A 422 -9.07 -0.45 -10.41
CA ARG A 422 -9.69 0.42 -11.43
C ARG A 422 -10.13 1.75 -10.86
N LEU A 423 -10.87 1.73 -9.75
CA LEU A 423 -11.42 2.95 -9.15
C LEU A 423 -10.31 3.86 -8.64
N ILE A 424 -9.34 3.33 -7.88
CA ILE A 424 -8.25 4.13 -7.28
C ILE A 424 -7.34 4.72 -8.35
N THR A 425 -6.95 3.92 -9.34
CA THR A 425 -5.82 4.26 -10.22
C THR A 425 -6.26 4.69 -11.62
N GLY A 426 -7.48 4.34 -12.05
CA GLY A 426 -7.93 4.44 -13.44
C GLY A 426 -7.31 3.41 -14.37
N LEU A 427 -6.43 2.52 -13.89
CA LEU A 427 -5.76 1.50 -14.71
C LEU A 427 -6.69 0.35 -15.04
N THR A 428 -6.51 -0.23 -16.23
CA THR A 428 -7.14 -1.52 -16.56
C THR A 428 -6.40 -2.63 -15.81
N PRO A 429 -7.09 -3.53 -15.10
CA PRO A 429 -6.44 -4.60 -14.38
C PRO A 429 -5.67 -5.52 -15.32
N PRO A 430 -4.58 -6.15 -14.85
CA PRO A 430 -3.87 -7.13 -15.64
C PRO A 430 -4.83 -8.25 -16.07
N PRO A 431 -4.77 -8.70 -17.35
CA PRO A 431 -5.60 -9.80 -17.84
C PRO A 431 -5.33 -11.07 -17.03
N ASP A 432 -6.27 -12.03 -17.04
CA ASP A 432 -6.00 -13.33 -16.41
C ASP A 432 -4.72 -13.95 -17.00
N ALA A 433 -3.85 -14.47 -16.13
CA ALA A 433 -2.73 -15.26 -16.58
C ALA A 433 -3.28 -16.62 -17.01
N THR A 434 -3.43 -16.82 -18.32
CA THR A 434 -3.71 -18.12 -18.93
C THR A 434 -2.50 -19.02 -18.86
#